data_AF-A0A1Y1Q4M0-F1
#
_entry.id   AF-A0A1Y1Q4M0-F1
#
_cell.length_a   1.000
_cell.length_b   1.000
_cell.length_c   1.000
_cell.angle_alpha   90.00
_cell.angle_beta   90.00
_cell.angle_gamma   90.00
#
_symmetry.space_group_name_H-M   'P 1'
#
loop_
_entity.id
_entity.type
_entity.pdbx_description
1 polymer ?
#
loop_
_entity_poly.entity_id
_entity_poly.type
_entity_poly.pdbx_seq_one_letter_code
_entity_poly.pdbx_strand_id
1 'polypeptide(L)'
;MNIRYIREILIGVLLVIPLQLLAAGENCAEVIAYGKNPETGKWEVFPTPCDVPEGWENTTTKPPELVEDNDTDPNTESVDGDKICQQVITYAQHPTSKNWYIFPTPCDVPKEWTNAQPENPCAEVVIYGQSPTTNHWYTFVNACDLPQSWKSTLSKPATDDNTSNEGMNCLSIVTYAQSERTGNWYAFQNSCDIPTGWKPSSEKPAEVVTPENVCLPVIVYAQNPETKNWYAFSSSCDVPAGWTQSTTPPEGFSETDCTDFHATYSGTMEEGKLQIPFVSYDTGIGDKLAFKAVELESFSIPNSSVLLFFLSNIPVVTSN
;
A
#
# COMPACT_ATOMS: atom_id res chain seq x y z
N MET A 1 26.62 12.19 -13.37
CA MET A 1 25.38 12.71 -12.75
C MET A 1 24.37 11.58 -12.87
N ASN A 2 24.30 10.74 -11.84
CA ASN A 2 23.60 9.45 -11.90
C ASN A 2 22.18 9.64 -11.37
N ILE A 3 21.20 9.38 -12.23
CA ILE A 3 19.78 9.45 -11.93
C ILE A 3 19.44 8.28 -11.00
N ARG A 4 19.29 8.57 -9.71
CA ARG A 4 18.67 7.68 -8.71
C ARG A 4 17.18 8.02 -8.64
N TYR A 5 16.35 7.00 -8.39
CA TYR A 5 14.88 6.98 -8.25
C TYR A 5 14.06 6.81 -9.53
N ILE A 6 13.97 5.55 -9.96
CA ILE A 6 12.78 4.98 -10.58
C ILE A 6 12.50 3.68 -9.79
N ARG A 7 11.74 3.78 -8.70
CA ARG A 7 11.20 2.57 -8.02
C ARG A 7 9.68 2.45 -8.17
N GLU A 8 9.04 3.45 -8.77
CA GLU A 8 7.68 3.37 -9.29
C GLU A 8 7.60 4.25 -10.56
N ILE A 9 8.14 3.80 -11.70
CA ILE A 9 7.46 4.17 -12.94
C ILE A 9 6.25 3.25 -12.95
N LEU A 10 5.09 3.80 -12.58
CA LEU A 10 3.83 3.28 -13.07
C LEU A 10 3.93 3.41 -14.59
N ILE A 11 4.41 2.37 -15.25
CA ILE A 11 4.33 2.23 -16.71
C ILE A 11 2.85 1.96 -16.95
N GLY A 12 2.04 3.01 -16.89
CA GLY A 12 0.78 3.05 -17.59
C GLY A 12 1.12 3.11 -19.08
N VAL A 13 1.53 1.97 -19.66
CA VAL A 13 1.41 1.79 -21.12
C VAL A 13 -0.09 1.83 -21.37
N LEU A 14 -0.62 3.04 -21.58
CA LEU A 14 -1.86 3.24 -22.28
C LEU A 14 -1.57 2.83 -23.73
N LEU A 15 -1.66 1.52 -23.99
CA LEU A 15 -1.79 1.00 -25.33
C LEU A 15 -3.11 1.59 -25.86
N VAL A 16 -3.00 2.69 -26.60
CA VAL A 16 -4.13 3.23 -27.35
C VAL A 16 -4.40 2.24 -28.48
N ILE A 17 -5.16 1.21 -28.16
CA ILE A 17 -5.84 0.35 -29.12
C ILE A 17 -6.76 1.26 -29.95
N PRO A 18 -6.79 1.14 -31.28
CA PRO A 18 -7.58 2.01 -32.13
C PRO A 18 -9.08 1.91 -31.81
N LEU A 19 -9.54 2.92 -31.06
CA LEU A 19 -10.80 3.65 -31.13
C LEU A 19 -11.95 2.97 -31.89
N GLN A 20 -12.55 1.93 -31.31
CA GLN A 20 -13.93 1.50 -31.55
C GLN A 20 -14.40 0.75 -30.29
N LEU A 21 -15.42 1.29 -29.60
CA LEU A 21 -15.96 0.92 -28.28
C LEU A 21 -15.16 1.43 -27.05
N LEU A 22 -15.36 2.70 -26.69
CA LEU A 22 -15.27 3.14 -25.29
C LEU A 22 -16.67 3.59 -24.88
N ALA A 23 -17.38 2.71 -24.16
CA ALA A 23 -18.46 3.14 -23.28
C ALA A 23 -17.82 3.94 -22.15
N ALA A 24 -18.42 5.07 -21.79
CA ALA A 24 -17.98 5.92 -20.70
C ALA A 24 -17.92 5.11 -19.39
N GLY A 25 -16.71 4.78 -18.93
CA GLY A 25 -16.50 4.29 -17.57
C GLY A 25 -16.62 5.46 -16.62
N GLU A 26 -17.78 5.63 -16.00
CA GLU A 26 -17.94 6.54 -14.87
C GLU A 26 -17.11 6.03 -13.69
N ASN A 27 -16.27 6.90 -13.13
CA ASN A 27 -15.50 6.58 -11.92
C ASN A 27 -16.47 6.39 -10.75
N CYS A 28 -16.63 5.16 -10.30
CA CYS A 28 -17.44 4.81 -9.16
C CYS A 28 -16.83 5.36 -7.86
N ALA A 29 -17.61 6.07 -7.06
CA ALA A 29 -17.17 6.56 -5.76
C ALA A 29 -16.97 5.39 -4.78
N GLU A 30 -15.87 5.41 -4.01
CA GLU A 30 -15.57 4.43 -2.94
C GLU A 30 -16.42 4.71 -1.68
N VAL A 31 -17.75 4.60 -1.81
CA VAL A 31 -18.70 4.80 -0.71
C VAL A 31 -19.66 3.62 -0.65
N ILE A 32 -19.91 3.11 0.56
CA ILE A 32 -20.88 2.04 0.77
C ILE A 32 -22.24 2.48 0.24
N ALA A 33 -22.87 1.63 -0.58
CA ALA A 33 -24.20 1.86 -1.11
C ALA A 33 -25.19 0.84 -0.53
N TYR A 34 -26.44 1.24 -0.36
CA TYR A 34 -27.54 0.37 0.02
C TYR A 34 -28.45 0.24 -1.20
N GLY A 35 -28.78 -0.99 -1.59
CA GLY A 35 -29.66 -1.28 -2.73
C GLY A 35 -30.94 -1.98 -2.28
N LYS A 36 -32.12 -1.52 -2.71
CA LYS A 36 -33.42 -2.16 -2.49
C LYS A 36 -33.80 -3.02 -3.69
N ASN A 37 -33.94 -4.31 -3.44
CA ASN A 37 -34.37 -5.25 -4.45
C ASN A 37 -35.84 -4.99 -4.85
N PRO A 38 -36.16 -4.74 -6.14
CA PRO A 38 -37.51 -4.40 -6.57
C PRO A 38 -38.50 -5.59 -6.47
N GLU A 39 -38.01 -6.83 -6.47
CA GLU A 39 -38.85 -8.02 -6.36
C GLU A 39 -39.21 -8.34 -4.90
N THR A 40 -38.25 -8.18 -3.97
CA THR A 40 -38.43 -8.58 -2.57
C THR A 40 -38.72 -7.41 -1.63
N GLY A 41 -38.43 -6.18 -2.06
CA GLY A 41 -38.50 -4.99 -1.21
C GLY A 41 -37.46 -4.95 -0.09
N LYS A 42 -36.47 -5.85 -0.08
CA LYS A 42 -35.41 -5.90 0.95
C LYS A 42 -34.20 -5.06 0.55
N TRP A 43 -33.57 -4.44 1.54
CA TRP A 43 -32.34 -3.69 1.38
C TRP A 43 -31.12 -4.58 1.61
N GLU A 44 -30.09 -4.41 0.79
CA GLU A 44 -28.78 -5.07 0.90
C GLU A 44 -27.65 -4.03 0.85
N VAL A 45 -26.47 -4.40 1.35
CA VAL A 45 -25.29 -3.52 1.45
C VAL A 45 -24.29 -3.89 0.36
N PHE A 46 -23.83 -2.88 -0.39
CA PHE A 46 -22.90 -3.00 -1.49
C PHE A 46 -21.64 -2.16 -1.24
N PRO A 47 -20.43 -2.64 -1.62
CA PRO A 47 -19.19 -1.91 -1.38
C PRO A 47 -19.14 -0.54 -2.07
N THR A 48 -19.65 -0.45 -3.29
CA THR A 48 -19.73 0.79 -4.06
C THR A 48 -21.11 0.93 -4.75
N PRO A 49 -21.51 2.14 -5.18
CA PRO A 49 -22.78 2.32 -5.90
C PRO A 49 -22.85 1.56 -7.23
N CYS A 50 -21.70 1.21 -7.81
CA CYS A 50 -21.63 0.47 -9.06
C CYS A 50 -21.82 -1.04 -8.89
N ASP A 51 -21.70 -1.54 -7.67
CA ASP A 51 -21.99 -2.94 -7.35
C ASP A 51 -23.50 -3.16 -7.18
N VAL A 52 -24.31 -2.10 -7.11
CA VAL A 52 -25.77 -2.21 -7.01
C VAL A 52 -26.34 -2.65 -8.37
N PRO A 53 -27.08 -3.78 -8.45
CA PRO A 53 -27.62 -4.26 -9.72
C PRO A 53 -28.52 -3.24 -10.41
N GLU A 54 -28.47 -3.23 -11.74
CA GLU A 54 -29.31 -2.36 -12.54
C GLU A 54 -30.80 -2.55 -12.22
N GLY A 55 -31.52 -1.45 -12.00
CA GLY A 55 -32.95 -1.45 -11.66
C GLY A 55 -33.27 -1.52 -10.17
N TRP A 56 -32.27 -1.63 -9.28
CA TRP A 56 -32.49 -1.51 -7.83
C TRP A 56 -32.53 -0.04 -7.40
N GLU A 57 -33.38 0.30 -6.43
CA GLU A 57 -33.32 1.63 -5.80
C GLU A 57 -32.05 1.69 -4.95
N ASN A 58 -31.26 2.76 -5.04
CA ASN A 58 -30.02 2.88 -4.27
C ASN A 58 -29.92 4.18 -3.47
N THR A 59 -29.17 4.13 -2.38
CA THR A 59 -28.84 5.28 -1.52
C THR A 59 -27.49 5.08 -0.87
N THR A 60 -26.76 6.16 -0.58
CA THR A 60 -25.52 6.13 0.21
C THR A 60 -25.78 6.31 1.71
N THR A 61 -27.03 6.55 2.11
CA THR A 61 -27.44 6.73 3.51
C THR A 61 -28.23 5.50 3.97
N LYS A 62 -27.84 4.89 5.11
CA LYS A 62 -28.48 3.67 5.65
C LYS A 62 -30.00 3.85 5.80
N PRO A 63 -30.82 3.04 5.10
CA PRO A 63 -32.28 3.08 5.22
C PRO A 63 -32.77 2.76 6.65
N PRO A 64 -33.84 3.41 7.14
CA PRO A 64 -34.42 3.13 8.47
C PRO A 64 -34.97 1.70 8.60
N GLU A 65 -35.33 1.06 7.49
CA GLU A 65 -35.88 -0.31 7.46
C GLU A 65 -34.81 -1.40 7.71
N LEU A 66 -33.52 -1.06 7.70
CA LEU A 66 -32.42 -1.95 8.11
C LEU A 66 -32.21 -1.91 9.64
N VAL A 67 -33.29 -1.82 10.42
CA VAL A 67 -33.17 -2.11 11.86
C VAL A 67 -32.83 -3.59 11.96
N GLU A 68 -31.60 -3.86 12.35
CA GLU A 68 -31.18 -5.21 12.72
C GLU A 68 -32.16 -5.69 13.79
N ASP A 69 -32.94 -6.72 13.44
CA ASP A 69 -33.79 -7.45 14.38
C ASP A 69 -32.89 -8.09 15.44
N ASN A 70 -32.51 -7.29 16.44
CA ASN A 70 -31.97 -7.76 17.71
C ASN A 70 -33.14 -8.27 18.55
N ASP A 71 -33.85 -9.28 18.05
CA ASP A 71 -34.90 -9.94 18.81
C ASP A 71 -34.25 -10.96 19.75
N THR A 72 -34.09 -10.53 21.00
CA THR A 72 -33.57 -11.38 22.08
C THR A 72 -34.74 -12.19 22.64
N ASP A 73 -34.92 -13.42 22.17
CA ASP A 73 -35.79 -14.41 22.82
C ASP A 73 -34.96 -15.24 23.82
N PRO A 74 -35.17 -15.10 25.15
CA PRO A 74 -34.36 -15.77 26.15
C PRO A 74 -35.02 -17.10 26.54
N ASN A 75 -35.20 -18.04 25.61
CA ASN A 75 -35.33 -19.47 25.95
C ASN A 75 -35.49 -20.34 24.69
N THR A 76 -34.38 -20.66 24.04
CA THR A 76 -34.31 -21.93 23.29
C THR A 76 -32.92 -22.53 23.50
N GLU A 77 -32.87 -23.58 24.32
CA GLU A 77 -31.71 -24.48 24.40
C GLU A 77 -31.61 -25.23 23.07
N SER A 78 -30.81 -24.69 22.15
CA SER A 78 -30.45 -25.31 20.88
C SER A 78 -28.99 -25.75 20.96
N VAL A 79 -28.82 -27.07 20.92
CA VAL A 79 -27.54 -27.76 20.80
C VAL A 79 -27.05 -27.61 19.36
N ASP A 80 -26.34 -26.52 19.07
CA ASP A 80 -25.22 -26.55 18.13
C ASP A 80 -24.30 -25.35 18.45
N GLY A 81 -22.99 -25.56 18.36
CA GLY A 81 -21.99 -24.64 18.88
C GLY A 81 -21.89 -23.33 18.11
N ASP A 82 -22.82 -22.40 18.36
CA ASP A 82 -22.72 -21.02 17.90
C ASP A 82 -21.49 -20.38 18.55
N LYS A 83 -20.42 -20.28 17.76
CA LYS A 83 -19.26 -19.47 18.09
C LYS A 83 -19.74 -18.04 18.24
N ILE A 84 -19.87 -17.58 19.48
CA ILE A 84 -20.06 -16.17 19.81
C ILE A 84 -18.92 -15.40 19.14
N CYS A 85 -19.26 -14.65 18.10
CA CYS A 85 -18.35 -13.76 17.40
C CYS A 85 -18.01 -12.60 18.34
N GLN A 86 -16.96 -12.75 19.13
CA GLN A 86 -16.49 -11.66 19.97
C GLN A 86 -16.07 -10.49 19.06
N GLN A 87 -16.40 -9.26 19.48
CA GLN A 87 -15.95 -8.02 18.81
C GLN A 87 -14.45 -7.83 19.02
N VAL A 88 -13.67 -8.66 18.35
CA VAL A 88 -12.22 -8.65 18.35
C VAL A 88 -11.77 -8.41 16.92
N ILE A 89 -11.12 -7.28 16.72
CA ILE A 89 -10.50 -6.92 15.44
C ILE A 89 -9.60 -8.09 15.00
N THR A 90 -9.91 -8.65 13.84
CA THR A 90 -9.22 -9.82 13.30
C THR A 90 -8.46 -9.44 12.04
N TYR A 91 -7.20 -9.86 11.96
CA TYR A 91 -6.37 -9.66 10.79
C TYR A 91 -6.36 -10.95 9.97
N ALA A 92 -6.57 -10.83 8.66
CA ALA A 92 -6.51 -11.99 7.78
C ALA A 92 -5.78 -11.66 6.48
N GLN A 93 -5.01 -12.64 6.00
CA GLN A 93 -4.25 -12.50 4.77
C GLN A 93 -5.06 -13.05 3.60
N HIS A 94 -5.22 -12.24 2.56
CA HIS A 94 -5.85 -12.67 1.32
C HIS A 94 -4.95 -13.73 0.63
N PRO A 95 -5.53 -14.88 0.18
CA PRO A 95 -4.75 -16.06 -0.19
C PRO A 95 -3.83 -15.85 -1.40
N THR A 96 -4.23 -15.03 -2.37
CA THR A 96 -3.50 -14.83 -3.63
C THR A 96 -2.53 -13.65 -3.55
N SER A 97 -3.02 -12.46 -3.24
CA SER A 97 -2.23 -11.22 -3.15
C SER A 97 -1.24 -11.18 -1.99
N LYS A 98 -1.42 -12.02 -0.96
CA LYS A 98 -0.66 -11.97 0.30
C LYS A 98 -0.80 -10.65 1.09
N ASN A 99 -1.76 -9.81 0.72
CA ASN A 99 -2.10 -8.60 1.45
C ASN A 99 -2.90 -8.93 2.72
N TRP A 100 -2.72 -8.14 3.77
CA TRP A 100 -3.44 -8.26 5.04
C TRP A 100 -4.61 -7.27 5.11
N TYR A 101 -5.74 -7.71 5.67
CA TYR A 101 -6.93 -6.88 5.86
C TYR A 101 -7.49 -7.07 7.27
N ILE A 102 -8.28 -6.09 7.69
CA ILE A 102 -8.85 -5.98 9.02
C ILE A 102 -10.34 -6.26 8.96
N PHE A 103 -10.81 -7.10 9.87
CA PHE A 103 -12.19 -7.50 10.02
C PHE A 103 -12.68 -7.10 11.42
N PRO A 104 -13.85 -6.45 11.57
CA PRO A 104 -14.38 -6.04 12.88
C PRO A 104 -14.55 -7.21 13.85
N THR A 105 -14.90 -8.37 13.30
CA THR A 105 -15.01 -9.61 14.06
C THR A 105 -14.34 -10.77 13.30
N PRO A 106 -13.99 -11.87 13.99
CA PRO A 106 -13.46 -13.07 13.33
C PRO A 106 -14.44 -13.70 12.33
N CYS A 107 -15.73 -13.35 12.43
CA CYS A 107 -16.80 -13.91 11.61
C CYS A 107 -16.96 -13.18 10.28
N ASP A 108 -16.43 -11.95 10.18
CA ASP A 108 -16.41 -11.20 8.92
C ASP A 108 -15.29 -11.68 7.99
N VAL A 109 -14.36 -12.50 8.49
CA VAL A 109 -13.24 -13.02 7.71
C VAL A 109 -13.73 -14.07 6.71
N PRO A 110 -13.45 -13.93 5.39
CA PRO A 110 -13.81 -14.94 4.42
C PRO A 110 -13.14 -16.29 4.73
N LYS A 111 -13.90 -17.38 4.61
CA LYS A 111 -13.45 -18.74 4.98
C LYS A 111 -12.14 -19.19 4.33
N GLU A 112 -11.83 -18.66 3.15
CA GLU A 112 -10.64 -19.01 2.36
C GLU A 112 -9.39 -18.18 2.72
N TRP A 113 -9.51 -17.22 3.64
CA TRP A 113 -8.41 -16.37 4.03
C TRP A 113 -7.64 -16.97 5.19
N THR A 114 -6.33 -16.74 5.22
CA THR A 114 -5.51 -17.24 6.32
C THR A 114 -5.69 -16.31 7.52
N ASN A 115 -6.48 -16.75 8.50
CA ASN A 115 -6.67 -16.01 9.75
C ASN A 115 -5.36 -15.99 10.53
N ALA A 116 -4.91 -14.81 10.94
CA ALA A 116 -4.12 -14.72 12.15
C ALA A 116 -5.09 -14.79 13.33
N GLN A 117 -5.34 -16.00 13.84
CA GLN A 117 -5.63 -16.13 15.27
C GLN A 117 -4.46 -15.50 16.06
N PRO A 118 -4.67 -15.03 17.31
CA PRO A 118 -4.00 -13.88 17.94
C PRO A 118 -2.51 -14.08 18.31
N GLU A 119 -1.82 -14.99 17.66
CA GLU A 119 -0.44 -15.35 17.98
C GLU A 119 0.59 -14.43 17.31
N ASN A 120 0.20 -13.66 16.27
CA ASN A 120 0.99 -12.49 15.88
C ASN A 120 0.15 -11.35 15.28
N PRO A 121 -0.55 -10.56 16.12
CA PRO A 121 -1.34 -9.39 15.70
C PRO A 121 -0.49 -8.20 15.22
N CYS A 122 0.83 -8.36 15.11
CA CYS A 122 1.79 -7.27 14.93
C CYS A 122 2.44 -7.28 13.55
N ALA A 123 1.66 -7.55 12.51
CA ALA A 123 2.16 -7.44 11.14
C ALA A 123 2.60 -5.99 10.82
N GLU A 124 3.67 -5.86 10.05
CA GLU A 124 4.11 -4.58 9.49
C GLU A 124 3.10 -4.13 8.42
N VAL A 125 2.10 -3.38 8.88
CA VAL A 125 1.08 -2.76 8.03
C VAL A 125 1.02 -1.30 8.42
N VAL A 126 1.09 -0.43 7.42
CA VAL A 126 0.89 1.01 7.61
C VAL A 126 -0.59 1.23 7.95
N ILE A 127 -0.85 1.73 9.15
CA ILE A 127 -2.18 2.07 9.64
C ILE A 127 -2.16 3.50 10.17
N TYR A 128 -3.24 4.24 9.93
CA TYR A 128 -3.41 5.60 10.45
C TYR A 128 -4.31 5.54 11.67
N GLY A 129 -3.89 6.17 12.77
CA GLY A 129 -4.65 6.27 14.01
C GLY A 129 -4.98 7.72 14.34
N GLN A 130 -6.23 7.99 14.67
CA GLN A 130 -6.70 9.31 15.10
C GLN A 130 -6.61 9.41 16.62
N SER A 131 -5.88 10.41 17.10
CA SER A 131 -5.87 10.76 18.51
C SER A 131 -7.28 11.20 18.95
N PRO A 132 -7.87 10.58 19.98
CA PRO A 132 -9.15 11.02 20.54
C PRO A 132 -9.03 12.36 21.27
N THR A 133 -7.80 12.82 21.54
CA THR A 133 -7.52 14.03 22.30
C THR A 133 -7.54 15.28 21.43
N THR A 134 -6.97 15.19 20.22
CA THR A 134 -6.75 16.34 19.31
C THR A 134 -7.34 16.12 17.92
N ASN A 135 -7.91 14.94 17.66
CA ASN A 135 -8.38 14.51 16.33
C ASN A 135 -7.29 14.43 15.24
N HIS A 136 -6.02 14.56 15.61
CA HIS A 136 -4.89 14.39 14.70
C HIS A 136 -4.68 12.94 14.29
N TRP A 137 -4.29 12.74 13.02
CA TRP A 137 -3.92 11.42 12.52
C TRP A 137 -2.41 11.21 12.56
N TYR A 138 -2.03 10.01 13.00
CA TYR A 138 -0.66 9.55 13.09
C TYR A 138 -0.49 8.25 12.33
N THR A 139 0.68 8.07 11.73
CA THR A 139 1.00 6.85 10.99
C THR A 139 1.73 5.87 11.88
N PHE A 140 1.26 4.63 11.91
CA PHE A 140 1.88 3.51 12.59
C PHE A 140 2.32 2.48 11.56
N VAL A 141 3.56 2.02 11.64
CA VAL A 141 4.12 0.97 10.77
C VAL A 141 3.78 -0.44 11.25
N ASN A 142 3.14 -0.56 12.41
CA ASN A 142 2.75 -1.82 13.00
C ASN A 142 1.37 -1.67 13.67
N ALA A 143 0.45 -2.57 13.35
CA ALA A 143 -0.91 -2.51 13.87
C ALA A 143 -0.99 -2.69 15.40
N CYS A 144 0.00 -3.35 16.01
CA CYS A 144 0.09 -3.48 17.46
C CYS A 144 0.44 -2.19 18.19
N ASP A 145 0.98 -1.20 17.47
CA ASP A 145 1.37 0.09 18.01
C ASP A 145 0.23 1.12 17.97
N LEU A 146 -0.87 0.79 17.29
CA LEU A 146 -2.09 1.58 17.36
C LEU A 146 -2.73 1.43 18.75
N PRO A 147 -2.92 2.53 19.51
CA PRO A 147 -3.60 2.47 20.79
C PRO A 147 -5.06 2.04 20.63
N GLN A 148 -5.54 1.14 21.49
CA GLN A 148 -6.89 0.56 21.36
C GLN A 148 -8.04 1.59 21.39
N SER A 149 -7.83 2.75 22.03
CA SER A 149 -8.83 3.81 22.12
C SER A 149 -8.88 4.74 20.90
N TRP A 150 -7.96 4.57 19.94
CA TRP A 150 -7.83 5.43 18.78
C TRP A 150 -8.68 4.89 17.64
N LYS A 151 -9.33 5.80 16.89
CA LYS A 151 -9.96 5.42 15.62
C LYS A 151 -8.87 5.09 14.61
N SER A 152 -9.14 4.20 13.66
CA SER A 152 -8.14 3.82 12.67
C SER A 152 -8.68 3.70 11.26
N THR A 153 -7.79 3.88 10.28
CA THR A 153 -8.04 3.63 8.86
C THR A 153 -6.76 3.13 8.19
N LEU A 154 -6.92 2.38 7.09
CA LEU A 154 -5.81 1.93 6.25
C LEU A 154 -5.42 2.96 5.18
N SER A 155 -6.32 3.89 4.87
CA SER A 155 -6.10 4.94 3.87
C SER A 155 -5.83 6.26 4.56
N LYS A 156 -4.81 6.99 4.09
CA LYS A 156 -4.48 8.32 4.64
C LYS A 156 -5.72 9.24 4.55
N PRO A 157 -6.22 9.76 5.67
CA PRO A 157 -7.34 10.71 5.66
C PRO A 157 -7.00 11.96 4.85
N ALA A 158 -7.98 12.48 4.10
CA ALA A 158 -7.83 13.68 3.27
C ALA A 158 -7.66 14.97 4.08
N THR A 159 -8.13 14.98 5.34
CA THR A 159 -8.11 16.13 6.24
C THR A 159 -7.63 15.73 7.63
N ASP A 160 -6.61 16.43 8.12
CA ASP A 160 -6.31 16.49 9.55
C ASP A 160 -7.27 17.51 10.16
N ASP A 161 -8.35 17.03 10.79
CA ASP A 161 -9.25 17.89 11.56
C ASP A 161 -8.53 18.32 12.84
N ASN A 162 -7.69 19.36 12.71
CA ASN A 162 -6.88 19.91 13.79
C ASN A 162 -7.72 20.77 14.75
N THR A 163 -8.76 20.16 15.30
CA THR A 163 -9.61 20.77 16.32
C THR A 163 -8.98 20.48 17.68
N SER A 164 -8.00 21.30 18.05
CA SER A 164 -7.53 21.29 19.43
C SER A 164 -8.70 21.57 20.36
N ASN A 165 -9.02 20.64 21.25
CA ASN A 165 -9.99 20.89 22.31
C ASN A 165 -9.51 22.09 23.13
N GLU A 166 -10.19 23.23 23.00
CA GLU A 166 -9.84 24.47 23.71
C GLU A 166 -9.81 24.19 25.22
N GLY A 167 -8.64 24.36 25.84
CA GLY A 167 -8.45 24.18 27.29
C GLY A 167 -7.44 23.10 27.71
N MET A 168 -6.84 22.35 26.78
CA MET A 168 -5.73 21.44 27.13
C MET A 168 -4.36 22.14 27.09
N ASN A 169 -3.60 22.07 28.18
CA ASN A 169 -2.21 22.52 28.25
C ASN A 169 -1.26 21.49 27.63
N CYS A 170 -1.37 21.30 26.31
CA CYS A 170 -0.46 20.45 25.56
C CYS A 170 0.79 21.23 25.19
N LEU A 171 1.97 20.62 25.34
CA LEU A 171 3.17 21.21 24.75
C LEU A 171 3.08 21.04 23.24
N SER A 172 3.03 22.13 22.49
CA SER A 172 2.98 22.17 21.02
C SER A 172 4.33 21.90 20.37
N ILE A 173 5.15 21.05 21.00
CA ILE A 173 6.43 20.62 20.47
C ILE A 173 6.32 19.18 20.00
N VAL A 174 7.03 18.87 18.92
CA VAL A 174 7.18 17.49 18.48
C VAL A 174 7.81 16.69 19.62
N THR A 175 7.08 15.69 20.10
CA THR A 175 7.51 14.81 21.16
C THR A 175 7.59 13.39 20.61
N TYR A 176 8.70 12.72 20.85
CA TYR A 176 8.87 11.32 20.45
C TYR A 176 8.37 10.43 21.57
N ALA A 177 7.76 9.30 21.25
CA ALA A 177 7.46 8.30 22.26
C ALA A 177 7.67 6.89 21.72
N GLN A 178 8.15 6.02 22.61
CA GLN A 178 8.40 4.62 22.30
C GLN A 178 7.18 3.78 22.66
N SER A 179 6.72 2.96 21.72
CA SER A 179 5.74 1.91 21.99
C SER A 179 6.29 0.94 23.02
N GLU A 180 5.56 0.75 24.11
CA GLU A 180 5.90 -0.22 25.15
C GLU A 180 5.85 -1.66 24.61
N ARG A 181 5.06 -1.90 23.57
CA ARG A 181 4.79 -3.24 23.04
C ARG A 181 5.85 -3.72 22.06
N THR A 182 6.26 -2.87 21.12
CA THR A 182 7.19 -3.24 20.04
C THR A 182 8.56 -2.58 20.17
N GLY A 183 8.68 -1.52 20.97
CA GLY A 183 9.89 -0.69 21.03
C GLY A 183 10.03 0.29 19.86
N ASN A 184 9.06 0.36 18.95
CA ASN A 184 9.05 1.32 17.84
C ASN A 184 8.89 2.76 18.35
N TRP A 185 9.48 3.71 17.64
CA TRP A 185 9.41 5.13 17.99
C TRP A 185 8.52 5.90 17.03
N TYR A 186 7.67 6.76 17.58
CA TYR A 186 6.74 7.59 16.84
C TYR A 186 6.88 9.04 17.24
N ALA A 187 6.62 9.94 16.29
CA ALA A 187 6.64 11.38 16.51
C ALA A 187 5.20 11.89 16.64
N PHE A 188 4.94 12.58 17.74
CA PHE A 188 3.65 13.22 18.03
C PHE A 188 3.80 14.73 17.94
N GLN A 189 2.84 15.44 17.36
CA GLN A 189 2.92 16.90 17.19
C GLN A 189 2.79 17.66 18.52
N ASN A 190 2.25 17.00 19.54
CA ASN A 190 2.13 17.55 20.87
C ASN A 190 2.16 16.43 21.92
N SER A 191 2.38 16.80 23.19
CA SER A 191 2.50 15.85 24.29
C SER A 191 1.20 15.15 24.69
N CYS A 192 0.03 15.66 24.28
CA CYS A 192 -1.27 15.11 24.66
C CYS A 192 -1.72 13.93 23.79
N ASP A 193 -1.07 13.76 22.64
CA ASP A 193 -1.31 12.65 21.73
C ASP A 193 -0.44 11.43 22.04
N ILE A 194 0.41 11.52 23.06
CA ILE A 194 1.23 10.38 23.48
C ILE A 194 0.33 9.36 24.17
N PRO A 195 0.26 8.11 23.68
CA PRO A 195 -0.57 7.08 24.30
C PRO A 195 -0.14 6.80 25.73
N THR A 196 -1.11 6.53 26.61
CA THR A 196 -0.84 6.18 28.01
C THR A 196 0.11 4.98 28.09
N GLY A 197 1.16 5.09 28.91
CA GLY A 197 2.17 4.05 29.11
C GLY A 197 3.40 4.16 28.20
N TRP A 198 3.32 4.96 27.13
CA TRP A 198 4.47 5.17 26.26
C TRP A 198 5.49 6.10 26.92
N LYS A 199 6.78 5.87 26.64
CA LYS A 199 7.88 6.64 27.23
C LYS A 199 8.18 7.86 26.35
N PRO A 200 7.82 9.09 26.77
CA PRO A 200 8.10 10.29 25.99
C PRO A 200 9.59 10.64 26.03
N SER A 201 10.07 11.26 24.95
CA SER A 201 11.40 11.83 24.80
C SER A 201 11.31 13.17 24.05
N SER A 202 11.99 14.19 24.57
CA SER A 202 12.13 15.49 23.90
C SER A 202 13.13 15.44 22.74
N GLU A 203 13.97 14.40 22.68
CA GLU A 203 14.95 14.19 21.63
C GLU A 203 14.51 13.01 20.78
N LYS A 204 14.63 13.16 19.44
CA LYS A 204 14.54 12.00 18.55
C LYS A 204 15.62 11.02 19.04
N PRO A 205 15.28 9.78 19.40
CA PRO A 205 16.30 8.81 19.71
C PRO A 205 17.27 8.78 18.54
N ALA A 206 18.58 8.88 18.83
CA ALA A 206 19.57 8.49 17.84
C ALA A 206 19.14 7.11 17.38
N GLU A 207 18.78 7.00 16.10
CA GLU A 207 18.37 5.75 15.48
C GLU A 207 19.39 4.73 15.96
N VAL A 208 18.96 3.72 16.73
CA VAL A 208 19.88 2.65 17.13
C VAL A 208 20.17 1.96 15.83
N VAL A 209 21.21 2.43 15.15
CA VAL A 209 21.77 1.83 13.97
C VAL A 209 22.35 0.53 14.50
N THR A 210 21.52 -0.51 14.53
CA THR A 210 22.05 -1.87 14.53
C THR A 210 22.97 -1.93 13.30
N PRO A 211 24.24 -2.32 13.48
CA PRO A 211 25.23 -2.27 12.40
C PRO A 211 24.93 -3.19 11.20
N GLU A 212 23.73 -3.78 11.13
CA GLU A 212 23.31 -4.69 10.07
C GLU A 212 22.54 -4.03 8.93
N ASN A 213 22.13 -2.76 9.02
CA ASN A 213 21.34 -2.12 7.95
C ASN A 213 21.74 -0.67 7.63
N VAL A 214 23.03 -0.36 7.70
CA VAL A 214 23.51 0.88 7.07
C VAL A 214 23.58 0.67 5.56
N CYS A 215 22.60 1.21 4.85
CA CYS A 215 22.60 1.34 3.40
C CYS A 215 23.68 2.35 2.96
N LEU A 216 24.96 1.99 3.10
CA LEU A 216 26.03 2.83 2.61
C LEU A 216 25.91 2.92 1.08
N PRO A 217 26.12 4.11 0.47
CA PRO A 217 26.09 4.30 -0.98
C PRO A 217 27.37 3.74 -1.63
N VAL A 218 27.65 2.47 -1.39
CA VAL A 218 28.76 1.71 -1.96
C VAL A 218 28.17 0.77 -2.99
N ILE A 219 28.85 0.63 -4.13
CA ILE A 219 28.45 -0.33 -5.16
C ILE A 219 28.58 -1.74 -4.57
N VAL A 220 27.48 -2.50 -4.60
CA VAL A 220 27.44 -3.89 -4.16
C VAL A 220 27.12 -4.77 -5.37
N TYR A 221 27.91 -5.80 -5.59
CA TYR A 221 27.65 -6.80 -6.62
C TYR A 221 26.81 -7.91 -6.00
N ALA A 222 25.71 -8.30 -6.64
CA ALA A 222 24.91 -9.41 -6.16
C ALA A 222 24.52 -10.38 -7.28
N GLN A 223 24.55 -11.68 -6.96
CA GLN A 223 24.22 -12.75 -7.88
C GLN A 223 22.76 -13.16 -7.70
N ASN A 224 22.02 -13.19 -8.81
CA ASN A 224 20.69 -13.75 -8.85
C ASN A 224 20.78 -15.27 -8.60
N PRO A 225 20.07 -15.83 -7.59
CA PRO A 225 20.17 -17.24 -7.24
C PRO A 225 19.63 -18.18 -8.33
N GLU A 226 18.71 -17.70 -9.18
CA GLU A 226 18.09 -18.47 -10.25
C GLU A 226 18.94 -18.47 -11.53
N THR A 227 19.30 -17.28 -12.02
CA THR A 227 19.98 -17.14 -13.32
C THR A 227 21.49 -17.27 -13.22
N LYS A 228 22.06 -17.19 -12.01
CA LYS A 228 23.51 -17.13 -11.73
C LYS A 228 24.22 -15.91 -12.34
N ASN A 229 23.47 -14.95 -12.88
CA ASN A 229 24.01 -13.68 -13.37
C ASN A 229 24.30 -12.73 -12.20
N TRP A 230 25.35 -11.92 -12.36
CA TRP A 230 25.75 -10.89 -11.40
C TRP A 230 25.29 -9.51 -11.85
N TYR A 231 24.90 -8.68 -10.89
CA TYR A 231 24.40 -7.33 -11.10
C TYR A 231 25.05 -6.36 -10.11
N ALA A 232 25.20 -5.10 -10.49
CA ALA A 232 25.70 -4.04 -9.62
C ALA A 232 24.55 -3.20 -9.07
N PHE A 233 24.56 -2.97 -7.76
CA PHE A 233 23.58 -2.21 -7.00
C PHE A 233 24.23 -0.99 -6.37
N SER A 234 23.46 0.09 -6.21
CA SER A 234 24.00 1.37 -5.74
C SER A 234 24.18 1.46 -4.21
N SER A 235 23.65 0.46 -3.51
CA SER A 235 23.78 0.22 -2.08
C SER A 235 23.42 -1.24 -1.75
N SER A 236 23.81 -1.73 -0.58
CA SER A 236 23.42 -3.06 -0.07
C SER A 236 21.91 -3.24 0.09
N CYS A 237 21.17 -2.15 0.27
CA CYS A 237 19.71 -2.17 0.47
C CYS A 237 18.92 -2.26 -0.83
N ASP A 238 19.57 -2.03 -1.97
CA ASP A 238 18.95 -2.25 -3.27
C ASP A 238 19.00 -3.73 -3.69
N VAL A 239 19.79 -4.55 -2.99
CA VAL A 239 19.94 -5.98 -3.28
C VAL A 239 18.69 -6.75 -2.81
N PRO A 240 18.01 -7.52 -3.68
CA PRO A 240 16.90 -8.35 -3.27
C PRO A 240 17.29 -9.40 -2.23
N ALA A 241 16.36 -9.71 -1.31
CA ALA A 241 16.58 -10.74 -0.29
C ALA A 241 16.95 -12.09 -0.91
N GLY A 242 17.93 -12.78 -0.31
CA GLY A 242 18.40 -14.10 -0.76
C GLY A 242 19.43 -14.09 -1.90
N TRP A 243 19.81 -12.93 -2.42
CA TRP A 243 20.90 -12.83 -3.41
C TRP A 243 22.26 -12.89 -2.71
N THR A 244 23.24 -13.56 -3.35
CA THR A 244 24.61 -13.63 -2.83
C THR A 244 25.33 -12.33 -3.13
N GLN A 245 25.90 -11.67 -2.12
CA GLN A 245 26.51 -10.34 -2.24
C GLN A 245 28.05 -10.38 -2.19
N SER A 246 28.67 -9.41 -2.84
CA SER A 246 30.11 -9.16 -2.83
C SER A 246 30.40 -7.66 -2.94
N THR A 247 31.36 -7.17 -2.17
CA THR A 247 31.85 -5.77 -2.25
C THR A 247 32.92 -5.58 -3.32
N THR A 248 33.42 -6.68 -3.90
CA THR A 248 34.33 -6.67 -5.03
C THR A 248 33.67 -7.33 -6.24
N PRO A 249 33.93 -6.86 -7.47
CA PRO A 249 33.42 -7.53 -8.67
C PRO A 249 33.87 -8.99 -8.71
N PRO A 250 32.98 -9.94 -9.02
CA PRO A 250 33.35 -11.35 -9.23
C PRO A 250 34.30 -11.52 -10.43
N GLU A 251 35.07 -12.61 -10.42
CA GLU A 251 35.94 -12.96 -11.55
C GLU A 251 35.09 -13.25 -12.81
N GLY A 252 35.38 -12.55 -13.91
CA GLY A 252 34.56 -12.61 -15.14
C GLY A 252 33.38 -11.63 -15.17
N PHE A 253 33.19 -10.80 -14.15
CA PHE A 253 32.25 -9.67 -14.21
C PHE A 253 32.77 -8.61 -15.18
N SER A 254 32.27 -8.67 -16.42
CA SER A 254 32.48 -7.66 -17.47
C SER A 254 31.45 -6.55 -17.27
N GLU A 255 31.85 -5.41 -16.71
CA GLU A 255 31.01 -4.20 -16.71
C GLU A 255 30.66 -3.77 -18.16
N THR A 256 31.51 -4.18 -19.11
CA THR A 256 31.34 -4.03 -20.56
C THR A 256 30.18 -4.84 -21.15
N ASP A 257 29.60 -5.83 -20.46
CA ASP A 257 28.44 -6.56 -20.99
C ASP A 257 27.10 -5.86 -20.69
N CYS A 258 27.12 -4.82 -19.84
CA CYS A 258 25.94 -4.00 -19.57
C CYS A 258 25.88 -2.73 -20.43
N THR A 259 26.96 -2.30 -21.10
CA THR A 259 26.98 -1.07 -21.89
C THR A 259 25.95 -1.07 -23.03
N ASP A 260 25.50 -2.24 -23.46
CA ASP A 260 24.53 -2.38 -24.55
C ASP A 260 23.07 -2.30 -24.09
N PHE A 261 22.79 -2.38 -22.77
CA PHE A 261 21.42 -2.51 -22.25
C PHE A 261 21.08 -1.56 -21.10
N HIS A 262 21.77 -0.43 -20.96
CA HIS A 262 21.37 0.59 -19.99
C HIS A 262 20.26 1.49 -20.53
N ALA A 263 19.25 1.75 -19.69
CA ALA A 263 18.32 2.82 -19.97
C ALA A 263 19.05 4.16 -19.88
N THR A 264 18.96 4.97 -20.94
CA THR A 264 19.60 6.29 -21.00
C THR A 264 18.54 7.37 -21.03
N TYR A 265 18.64 8.34 -20.12
CA TYR A 265 17.82 9.53 -20.14
C TYR A 265 18.61 10.69 -20.79
N SER A 266 17.96 11.42 -21.68
CA SER A 266 18.51 12.59 -22.37
C SER A 266 17.50 13.74 -22.33
N GLY A 267 17.95 14.99 -22.21
CA GLY A 267 17.08 16.17 -22.16
C GLY A 267 16.92 16.77 -20.76
N THR A 268 15.93 17.65 -20.60
CA THR A 268 15.62 18.34 -19.33
C THR A 268 14.42 17.67 -18.65
N MET A 269 14.15 17.99 -17.38
CA MET A 269 12.96 17.48 -16.68
C MET A 269 11.63 17.84 -17.36
N GLU A 270 11.61 18.90 -18.18
CA GLU A 270 10.42 19.34 -18.90
C GLU A 270 10.26 18.63 -20.26
N GLU A 271 11.38 18.29 -20.91
CA GLU A 271 11.44 17.69 -22.25
C GLU A 271 12.59 16.67 -22.33
N GLY A 272 12.38 15.51 -21.72
CA GLY A 272 13.34 14.43 -21.67
C GLY A 272 12.89 13.17 -22.42
N LYS A 273 13.85 12.39 -22.88
CA LYS A 273 13.66 11.09 -23.52
C LYS A 273 14.37 10.02 -22.73
N LEU A 274 13.62 9.01 -22.28
CA LEU A 274 14.13 7.79 -21.68
C LEU A 274 14.17 6.71 -22.75
N GLN A 275 15.37 6.28 -23.13
CA GLN A 275 15.58 5.18 -24.06
C GLN A 275 15.86 3.92 -23.25
N ILE A 276 15.08 2.87 -23.48
CA ILE A 276 15.20 1.57 -22.82
C ILE A 276 15.55 0.54 -23.91
N PRO A 277 16.79 -0.02 -23.91
CA PRO A 277 17.25 -0.90 -24.98
C PRO A 277 16.39 -2.15 -25.17
N PHE A 278 15.80 -2.67 -24.09
CA PHE A 278 14.96 -3.86 -24.13
C PHE A 278 13.88 -3.82 -23.04
N VAL A 279 12.64 -4.11 -23.42
CA VAL A 279 11.50 -4.28 -22.50
C VAL A 279 10.85 -5.63 -22.80
N SER A 280 10.71 -6.48 -21.79
CA SER A 280 9.90 -7.69 -21.88
C SER A 280 8.66 -7.52 -21.02
N TYR A 281 7.50 -7.82 -21.59
CA TYR A 281 6.20 -7.73 -20.95
C TYR A 281 5.51 -9.08 -21.02
N ASP A 282 5.15 -9.62 -19.86
CA ASP A 282 4.32 -10.81 -19.75
C ASP A 282 2.86 -10.37 -19.75
N THR A 283 2.08 -10.86 -20.72
CA THR A 283 0.67 -10.47 -20.87
C THR A 283 -0.25 -11.14 -19.85
N GLY A 284 0.25 -12.08 -19.04
CA GLY A 284 -0.55 -12.84 -18.09
C GLY A 284 -1.40 -13.96 -18.73
N ILE A 285 -1.48 -14.02 -20.06
CA ILE A 285 -2.11 -15.13 -20.81
C ILE A 285 -1.08 -16.12 -21.38
N GLY A 286 0.17 -16.05 -20.92
CA GLY A 286 1.26 -16.93 -21.33
C GLY A 286 2.08 -16.40 -22.52
N ASP A 287 1.66 -15.31 -23.15
CA ASP A 287 2.41 -14.66 -24.21
C ASP A 287 3.40 -13.64 -23.64
N LYS A 288 4.65 -13.70 -24.10
CA LYS A 288 5.70 -12.74 -23.77
C LYS A 288 5.96 -11.83 -24.96
N LEU A 289 5.70 -10.55 -24.76
CA LEU A 289 6.07 -9.49 -25.71
C LEU A 289 7.47 -9.00 -25.39
N ALA A 290 8.24 -8.72 -26.44
CA ALA A 290 9.60 -8.19 -26.34
C ALA A 290 9.74 -7.01 -27.29
N PHE A 291 10.18 -5.88 -26.75
CA PHE A 291 10.37 -4.63 -27.46
C PHE A 291 11.85 -4.25 -27.37
N LYS A 292 12.43 -3.79 -28.48
CA LYS A 292 13.81 -3.26 -28.52
C LYS A 292 13.75 -1.75 -28.66
N ALA A 293 14.74 -1.05 -28.11
CA ALA A 293 14.90 0.40 -28.25
C ALA A 293 13.60 1.19 -27.99
N VAL A 294 12.94 0.91 -26.87
CA VAL A 294 11.72 1.62 -26.45
C VAL A 294 12.09 3.05 -26.09
N GLU A 295 11.41 4.02 -26.68
CA GLU A 295 11.58 5.42 -26.32
C GLU A 295 10.35 5.92 -25.58
N LEU A 296 10.58 6.55 -24.42
CA LEU A 296 9.57 7.22 -23.63
C LEU A 296 9.89 8.71 -23.56
N GLU A 297 8.89 9.55 -23.79
CA GLU A 297 8.99 10.99 -23.62
C GLU A 297 8.44 11.41 -22.26
N SER A 298 9.21 12.21 -21.52
CA SER A 298 8.77 12.73 -20.24
C SER A 298 7.76 13.84 -20.44
N PHE A 299 6.73 13.86 -19.61
CA PHE A 299 5.73 14.90 -19.53
C PHE A 299 5.68 15.42 -18.10
N SER A 300 5.91 16.72 -17.97
CA SER A 300 5.84 17.40 -16.68
C SER A 300 4.42 17.88 -16.43
N ILE A 301 3.86 17.49 -15.28
CA ILE A 301 2.61 18.08 -14.79
C ILE A 301 2.97 19.35 -14.01
N PRO A 302 2.41 20.52 -14.36
CA PRO A 302 2.62 21.75 -13.61
C PRO A 302 2.36 21.56 -12.11
N ASN A 303 3.30 21.99 -11.27
CA ASN A 303 3.26 21.87 -9.80
C ASN A 303 3.34 20.44 -9.24
N SER A 304 3.76 19.45 -10.04
CA SER A 304 4.04 18.10 -9.57
C SER A 304 5.54 17.80 -9.60
N SER A 305 6.04 17.04 -8.62
CA SER A 305 7.38 16.45 -8.66
C SER A 305 7.41 15.11 -9.39
N VAL A 306 6.26 14.63 -9.87
CA VAL A 306 6.12 13.34 -10.57
C VAL A 306 6.40 13.55 -12.06
N LEU A 307 7.36 12.78 -12.59
CA LEU A 307 7.61 12.68 -14.03
C LEU A 307 6.74 11.56 -14.60
N LEU A 308 5.85 11.91 -15.52
CA LEU A 308 5.15 10.93 -16.33
C LEU A 308 5.96 10.63 -17.58
N PHE A 309 5.93 9.39 -18.04
CA PHE A 309 6.59 8.96 -19.26
C PHE A 309 5.55 8.37 -20.19
N PHE A 310 5.45 8.91 -21.39
CA PHE A 310 4.59 8.39 -22.44
C PHE A 310 5.41 7.64 -23.46
N LEU A 311 4.89 6.52 -23.89
CA LEU A 311 5.47 5.74 -24.96
C LEU A 311 5.44 6.54 -26.26
N SER A 312 6.62 6.94 -26.77
CA SER A 312 6.73 7.68 -28.02
C SER A 312 7.05 6.77 -29.20
N ASN A 313 7.83 5.70 -28.99
CA ASN A 313 8.21 4.77 -30.04
C ASN A 313 8.40 3.32 -29.54
N ILE A 314 7.79 2.37 -30.25
CA ILE A 314 8.05 0.93 -30.13
C ILE A 314 8.33 0.36 -31.53
N PRO A 315 9.59 0.01 -31.84
CA PRO A 315 9.86 -0.88 -32.96
C PRO A 315 9.40 -2.30 -32.60
N VAL A 316 8.33 -2.76 -33.24
CA VAL A 316 7.86 -4.15 -33.09
C VAL A 316 8.87 -5.07 -33.76
N VAL A 317 9.46 -5.99 -32.98
CA VAL A 317 10.33 -7.03 -33.52
C VAL A 317 9.47 -8.27 -33.76
N THR A 318 9.15 -8.57 -35.02
CA THR A 318 8.51 -9.84 -35.37
C THR A 318 9.52 -10.97 -35.21
N SER A 319 9.24 -11.93 -34.33
CA SER A 319 10.03 -13.17 -34.22
C SER A 319 9.84 -14.01 -35.49
N ASN A 320 10.92 -14.24 -36.23
CA ASN A 320 10.98 -15.32 -37.22
C ASN A 320 11.28 -16.65 -36.54
#